data_AF-A0A5Q3D713-F1
#
_entry.id   AF-A0A5Q3D713-F1
#
_cell.length_a   1.000
_cell.length_b   1.000
_cell.length_c   1.000
_cell.angle_alpha   90.00
_cell.angle_beta   90.00
_cell.angle_gamma   90.00
#
_symmetry.space_group_name_H-M   'P 1'
#
loop_
_entity.id
_entity.type
_entity.pdbx_description
1 polymer ?
#
loop_
_entity_poly.entity_id
_entity_poly.type
_entity_poly.pdbx_seq_one_letter_code
_entity_poly.pdbx_strand_id
1 'polypeptide(L)'
;MSLVSGEKSNFQFHHFIDNEFDTVALECARAILFSVILRLLNTNVDGKQKVMYALTKIKGVGRRYSNLVCKKADVDLNKRAGELTSEELERIVTILQNPTQYKIPTWFINRQRDIVDGKDSHILANGVDSKLREDLERLKKIRAHRGLRHYWGLRVRGQHTKTTGRRGRTVGVSKKKGG
;
A
#
# COMPACT_ATOMS: atom_id res chain seq x y z
N MET A 1 13.33 63.32 46.83
CA MET A 1 12.49 62.19 47.27
C MET A 1 11.83 61.61 46.03
N SER A 2 12.25 60.41 45.61
CA SER A 2 11.51 59.38 44.85
C SER A 2 10.83 59.71 43.50
N LEU A 3 10.82 58.86 42.45
CA LEU A 3 11.38 57.54 42.14
C LEU A 3 11.08 57.32 40.63
N VAL A 4 12.06 56.77 39.90
CA VAL A 4 11.96 55.76 38.83
C VAL A 4 11.13 56.05 37.57
N SER A 5 11.88 56.25 36.48
CA SER A 5 11.56 55.94 35.09
C SER A 5 11.39 54.42 34.85
N GLY A 6 10.41 54.04 34.01
CA GLY A 6 10.53 52.84 33.17
C GLY A 6 9.53 51.71 33.42
N GLU A 7 9.32 50.93 32.35
CA GLU A 7 8.67 49.61 32.27
C GLU A 7 7.14 49.52 32.19
N LYS A 8 6.56 49.76 31.01
CA LYS A 8 5.36 49.02 30.53
C LYS A 8 5.29 48.95 28.99
N SER A 9 6.14 48.14 28.34
CA SER A 9 5.90 47.76 26.93
C SER A 9 6.61 46.47 26.44
N ASN A 10 6.99 45.55 27.33
CA ASN A 10 7.76 44.35 26.92
C ASN A 10 7.03 42.99 27.08
N PHE A 11 5.76 42.95 27.49
CA PHE A 11 5.10 41.69 27.83
C PHE A 11 4.31 41.00 26.71
N GLN A 12 4.14 41.63 25.55
CA GLN A 12 3.43 41.02 24.40
C GLN A 12 4.37 40.45 23.32
N PHE A 13 5.66 40.83 23.34
CA PHE A 13 6.64 40.33 22.38
C PHE A 13 7.29 39.01 22.78
N HIS A 14 7.38 38.70 24.08
CA HIS A 14 8.03 37.48 24.56
C HIS A 14 7.21 36.21 24.26
N HIS A 15 5.88 36.30 24.29
CA HIS A 15 4.99 35.15 24.06
C HIS A 15 4.85 34.75 22.58
N PHE A 16 5.33 35.59 21.65
CA PHE A 16 5.24 35.34 20.22
C PHE A 16 6.50 34.63 19.68
N ILE A 17 7.66 34.88 20.30
CA ILE A 17 8.95 34.29 19.90
C ILE A 17 9.07 32.83 20.36
N ASP A 18 8.49 32.47 21.51
CA ASP A 18 8.49 31.08 22.01
C ASP A 18 7.75 30.12 21.05
N ASN A 19 6.69 30.58 20.38
CA ASN A 19 5.92 29.76 19.43
C ASN A 19 6.68 29.46 18.13
N GLU A 20 7.54 30.35 17.65
CA GLU A 20 8.32 30.10 16.43
C GLU A 20 9.51 29.16 16.70
N PHE A 21 10.21 29.31 17.83
CA PHE A 21 11.28 28.38 18.21
C PHE A 21 10.76 26.97 18.54
N ASP A 22 9.59 26.85 19.17
CA ASP A 22 8.93 25.57 19.39
C ASP A 22 8.54 24.88 18.07
N THR A 23 8.08 25.62 17.06
CA THR A 23 7.75 25.04 15.75
C THR A 23 8.98 24.52 14.99
N VAL A 24 10.12 25.23 15.05
CA VAL A 24 11.37 24.79 14.41
C VAL A 24 11.98 23.59 15.15
N ALA A 25 11.91 23.57 16.48
CA ALA A 25 12.32 22.41 17.28
C ALA A 25 11.42 21.19 17.01
N LEU A 26 10.10 21.39 16.84
CA LEU A 26 9.17 20.34 16.42
C LEU A 26 9.47 19.84 15.00
N GLU A 27 9.81 20.72 14.06
CA GLU A 27 10.17 20.33 12.69
C GLU A 27 11.49 19.56 12.63
N CYS A 28 12.49 19.95 13.44
CA CYS A 28 13.77 19.27 13.52
C CYS A 28 13.63 17.89 14.23
N ALA A 29 12.80 17.80 15.28
CA ALA A 29 12.45 16.52 15.91
C ALA A 29 11.68 15.58 14.96
N ARG A 30 10.80 16.13 14.09
CA ARG A 30 10.12 15.35 13.04
C ARG A 30 11.09 14.78 12.01
N ALA A 31 12.20 15.46 11.71
CA ALA A 31 13.19 14.97 10.76
C ALA A 31 13.98 13.76 11.29
N ILE A 32 14.25 13.69 12.60
CA ILE A 32 14.99 12.59 13.23
C ILE A 32 14.10 11.35 13.43
N LEU A 33 12.80 11.54 13.69
CA LEU A 33 11.82 10.45 13.87
C LEU A 33 11.21 9.92 12.56
N PHE A 34 11.63 10.44 11.40
CA PHE A 34 11.05 10.06 10.11
C PHE A 34 11.75 8.85 9.47
N SER A 35 11.00 7.76 9.30
CA SER A 35 11.48 6.58 8.59
C SER A 35 11.24 6.71 7.08
N VAL A 36 12.31 6.90 6.31
CA VAL A 36 12.22 7.01 4.83
C VAL A 36 11.78 5.69 4.19
N ILE A 37 12.29 4.56 4.69
CA ILE A 37 11.98 3.23 4.18
C ILE A 37 11.43 2.41 5.33
N LEU A 38 10.22 1.90 5.16
CA LEU A 38 9.60 0.94 6.06
C LEU A 38 9.61 -0.43 5.43
N ARG A 39 9.89 -1.47 6.21
CA ARG A 39 9.82 -2.85 5.73
C ARG A 39 8.67 -3.57 6.42
N LEU A 40 7.66 -3.93 5.63
CA LEU A 40 6.43 -4.58 6.11
C LEU A 40 6.14 -5.81 5.26
N LEU A 41 5.84 -6.94 5.89
CA LEU A 41 5.46 -8.20 5.22
C LEU A 41 6.42 -8.58 4.06
N ASN A 42 7.73 -8.53 4.31
CA ASN A 42 8.79 -8.79 3.31
C ASN A 42 8.82 -7.84 2.10
N THR A 43 8.14 -6.70 2.17
CA THR A 43 8.13 -5.68 1.12
C THR A 43 8.66 -4.35 1.64
N ASN A 44 9.32 -3.58 0.76
CA ASN A 44 9.78 -2.23 1.06
C ASN A 44 8.66 -1.23 0.71
N VAL A 45 8.30 -0.41 1.68
CA VAL A 45 7.28 0.62 1.62
C VAL A 45 7.93 1.99 1.77
N ASP A 46 7.50 2.95 0.95
CA ASP A 46 8.04 4.32 0.96
C ASP A 46 7.33 5.18 2.02
N GLY A 47 8.11 5.76 2.93
CA GLY A 47 7.64 6.60 4.03
C GLY A 47 7.11 7.96 3.60
N LYS A 48 7.47 8.46 2.40
CA LYS A 48 7.04 9.77 1.90
C LYS A 48 5.55 9.80 1.55
N GLN A 49 4.98 8.65 1.19
CA GLN A 49 3.58 8.56 0.78
C GLN A 49 2.64 8.56 2.00
N LYS A 50 1.38 8.97 1.80
CA LYS A 50 0.34 8.81 2.83
C LYS A 50 0.15 7.32 3.14
N VAL A 51 -0.17 7.00 4.40
CA VAL A 51 -0.32 5.62 4.88
C VAL A 51 -1.21 4.78 3.95
N MET A 52 -2.36 5.33 3.53
CA MET A 52 -3.31 4.64 2.66
C MET A 52 -2.68 4.14 1.37
N TYR A 53 -1.85 4.96 0.71
CA TYR A 53 -1.20 4.61 -0.56
C TYR A 53 0.03 3.75 -0.34
N ALA A 54 0.79 4.02 0.73
CA ALA A 54 1.99 3.29 1.07
C ALA A 54 1.72 1.79 1.24
N LEU A 55 0.63 1.42 1.94
CA LEU A 55 0.24 0.02 2.15
C LEU A 55 -0.17 -0.70 0.85
N THR A 56 -0.58 0.02 -0.20
CA THR A 56 -0.95 -0.62 -1.48
C THR A 56 0.24 -1.20 -2.23
N LYS A 57 1.48 -0.91 -1.79
CA LYS A 57 2.67 -1.52 -2.35
C LYS A 57 2.78 -3.01 -2.00
N ILE A 58 2.13 -3.42 -0.91
CA ILE A 58 2.03 -4.82 -0.49
C ILE A 58 1.07 -5.55 -1.45
N LYS A 59 1.54 -6.62 -2.09
CA LYS A 59 0.67 -7.47 -2.92
C LYS A 59 -0.46 -8.06 -2.06
N GLY A 60 -1.68 -8.00 -2.57
CA GLY A 60 -2.89 -8.43 -1.84
C GLY A 60 -3.61 -7.29 -1.11
N VAL A 61 -2.96 -6.14 -0.89
CA VAL A 61 -3.56 -4.95 -0.26
C VAL A 61 -3.94 -3.92 -1.31
N GLY A 62 -5.24 -3.63 -1.44
CA GLY A 62 -5.76 -2.56 -2.30
C GLY A 62 -6.05 -1.26 -1.55
N ARG A 63 -6.44 -0.20 -2.28
CA ARG A 63 -6.81 1.10 -1.69
C ARG A 63 -7.95 0.98 -0.66
N ARG A 64 -8.98 0.20 -0.98
CA ARG A 64 -10.15 -0.03 -0.10
C ARG A 64 -9.76 -0.84 1.14
N TYR A 65 -8.91 -1.85 0.97
CA TYR A 65 -8.43 -2.71 2.04
C TYR A 65 -7.56 -1.91 3.02
N SER A 66 -6.61 -1.16 2.48
CA SER A 66 -5.76 -0.24 3.24
C SER A 66 -6.58 0.77 4.08
N ASN A 67 -7.58 1.41 3.48
CA ASN A 67 -8.46 2.34 4.21
C ASN A 67 -9.21 1.64 5.37
N LEU A 68 -9.76 0.44 5.13
CA LEU A 68 -10.41 -0.34 6.18
C LEU A 68 -9.45 -0.69 7.30
N VAL A 69 -8.24 -1.14 6.98
CA VAL A 69 -7.21 -1.53 7.96
C VAL A 69 -6.78 -0.32 8.79
N CYS A 70 -6.51 0.83 8.18
CA CYS A 70 -6.16 2.05 8.93
C CYS A 70 -7.29 2.47 9.87
N LYS A 71 -8.56 2.37 9.44
CA LYS A 71 -9.72 2.64 10.30
C LYS A 71 -9.91 1.64 11.44
N LYS A 72 -9.45 0.41 11.27
CA LYS A 72 -9.49 -0.63 12.32
C LYS A 72 -8.30 -0.57 13.26
N ALA A 73 -7.17 -0.07 12.78
CA ALA A 73 -5.97 0.19 13.56
C ALA A 73 -5.99 1.55 14.28
N ASP A 74 -7.07 2.33 14.11
CA ASP A 74 -7.19 3.71 14.62
C ASP A 74 -6.02 4.62 14.21
N VAL A 75 -5.55 4.46 12.97
CA VAL A 75 -4.50 5.28 12.37
C VAL A 75 -5.12 6.33 11.47
N ASP A 76 -4.71 7.59 11.65
CA ASP A 76 -5.17 8.68 10.78
C ASP A 76 -4.70 8.48 9.32
N LEU A 77 -5.60 8.76 8.39
CA LEU A 77 -5.38 8.56 6.95
C LEU A 77 -4.52 9.66 6.32
N ASN A 78 -4.42 10.83 6.97
CA ASN A 78 -3.67 11.97 6.45
C ASN A 78 -2.19 11.93 6.85
N LYS A 79 -1.85 11.19 7.92
CA LYS A 79 -0.46 10.91 8.30
C LYS A 79 0.36 10.36 7.14
N ARG A 80 1.68 10.65 7.17
CA ARG A 80 2.65 10.02 6.28
C ARG A 80 3.06 8.66 6.84
N ALA A 81 3.42 7.73 5.96
CA ALA A 81 3.84 6.40 6.39
C ALA A 81 5.09 6.44 7.26
N GLY A 82 6.05 7.33 6.95
CA GLY A 82 7.29 7.45 7.73
C GLY A 82 7.13 8.03 9.13
N GLU A 83 5.94 8.53 9.48
CA GLU A 83 5.61 9.04 10.83
C GLU A 83 4.93 7.98 11.71
N LEU A 84 4.75 6.75 11.21
CA LEU A 84 4.12 5.68 11.97
C LEU A 84 5.03 5.18 13.09
N THR A 85 4.42 4.99 14.26
CA THR A 85 5.06 4.32 15.39
C THR A 85 5.16 2.82 15.16
N SER A 86 6.13 2.16 15.80
CA SER A 86 6.27 0.69 15.74
C SER A 86 5.00 -0.04 16.18
N GLU A 87 4.31 0.47 17.21
CA GLU A 87 3.06 -0.09 17.71
C GLU A 87 1.90 0.02 16.71
N GLU A 88 1.77 1.15 16.01
CA GLU A 88 0.81 1.31 14.91
C GLU A 88 1.11 0.33 13.77
N LEU A 89 2.39 0.12 13.44
CA LEU A 89 2.82 -0.82 12.40
C LEU A 89 2.47 -2.27 12.75
N GLU A 90 2.73 -2.70 13.98
CA GLU A 90 2.39 -4.05 14.44
C GLU A 90 0.88 -4.29 14.44
N ARG A 91 0.08 -3.31 14.89
CA ARG A 91 -1.38 -3.37 14.79
C ARG A 91 -1.86 -3.51 13.34
N ILE A 92 -1.28 -2.76 12.41
CA ILE A 92 -1.59 -2.90 10.99
C ILE A 92 -1.26 -4.32 10.51
N VAL A 93 -0.08 -4.86 10.84
CA VAL A 93 0.35 -6.20 10.40
C VAL A 93 -0.56 -7.30 10.94
N THR A 94 -0.96 -7.24 12.21
CA THR A 94 -1.85 -8.24 12.81
C THR A 94 -3.25 -8.23 12.18
N ILE A 95 -3.80 -7.03 11.89
CA ILE A 95 -5.08 -6.88 11.19
C ILE A 95 -5.00 -7.41 9.76
N LEU A 96 -3.89 -7.13 9.06
CA LEU A 96 -3.66 -7.63 7.71
C LEU A 96 -3.68 -9.16 7.68
N GLN A 97 -2.96 -9.81 8.60
CA GLN A 97 -2.83 -11.28 8.65
C GLN A 97 -4.14 -11.97 9.04
N ASN A 98 -4.89 -11.40 10.00
CA ASN A 98 -6.07 -12.05 10.58
C ASN A 98 -7.36 -11.22 10.42
N PRO A 99 -7.85 -10.96 9.20
CA PRO A 99 -8.97 -10.04 8.97
C PRO A 99 -10.29 -10.50 9.60
N THR A 100 -10.51 -11.82 9.71
CA THR A 100 -11.75 -12.38 10.25
C THR A 100 -11.96 -12.05 11.72
N GLN A 101 -10.88 -11.92 12.50
CA GLN A 101 -10.93 -11.59 13.93
C GLN A 101 -11.36 -10.13 14.15
N TYR A 102 -10.99 -9.23 13.24
CA TYR A 102 -11.27 -7.79 13.34
C TYR A 102 -12.63 -7.38 12.73
N LYS A 103 -13.58 -8.33 12.66
CA LYS A 103 -14.94 -8.13 12.14
C LYS A 103 -14.96 -7.67 10.67
N ILE A 104 -14.00 -8.12 9.86
CA ILE A 104 -14.04 -7.90 8.41
C ILE A 104 -14.88 -9.03 7.79
N PRO A 105 -15.90 -8.71 6.97
CA PRO A 105 -16.72 -9.73 6.34
C PRO A 105 -15.94 -10.63 5.38
N THR A 106 -16.34 -11.90 5.27
CA THR A 106 -15.71 -12.89 4.39
C THR A 106 -15.71 -12.48 2.93
N TRP A 107 -16.77 -11.80 2.46
CA TRP A 107 -16.87 -11.30 1.08
C TRP A 107 -15.80 -10.27 0.70
N PHE A 108 -15.14 -9.65 1.68
CA PHE A 108 -14.09 -8.64 1.48
C PHE A 108 -12.70 -9.27 1.28
N ILE A 109 -12.56 -10.55 1.59
CA ILE A 109 -11.29 -11.27 1.54
C ILE A 109 -10.99 -11.76 0.12
N ASN A 110 -9.70 -11.81 -0.25
CA ASN A 110 -9.24 -12.11 -1.61
C ASN A 110 -9.40 -13.59 -2.01
N ARG A 111 -9.26 -14.55 -1.09
CA ARG A 111 -9.40 -15.99 -1.36
C ARG A 111 -10.46 -16.60 -0.45
N GLN A 112 -11.67 -16.65 -0.99
CA GLN A 112 -12.81 -17.31 -0.35
C GLN A 112 -12.86 -18.77 -0.79
N ARG A 113 -13.20 -19.66 0.14
CA ARG A 113 -13.40 -21.11 -0.05
C ARG A 113 -12.26 -21.75 -0.84
N ASP A 114 -11.07 -21.84 -0.23
CA ASP A 114 -9.97 -22.53 -0.89
C ASP A 114 -10.32 -24.00 -1.16
N ILE A 115 -9.87 -24.53 -2.29
CA ILE A 115 -10.21 -25.90 -2.74
C ILE A 115 -9.59 -26.95 -1.82
N VAL A 116 -8.44 -26.64 -1.21
CA VAL A 116 -7.71 -27.56 -0.34
C VAL A 116 -8.29 -27.53 1.08
N ASP A 117 -8.33 -26.34 1.70
CA ASP A 117 -8.66 -26.21 3.12
C ASP A 117 -10.15 -25.90 3.38
N GLY A 118 -10.91 -25.50 2.35
CA GLY A 118 -12.32 -25.09 2.47
C GLY A 118 -12.54 -23.77 3.24
N LYS A 119 -11.49 -23.18 3.81
CA LYS A 119 -11.53 -21.96 4.64
C LYS A 119 -11.38 -20.70 3.79
N ASP A 120 -11.88 -19.59 4.32
CA ASP A 120 -11.67 -18.24 3.78
C ASP A 120 -10.38 -17.66 4.37
N SER A 121 -9.45 -17.23 3.51
CA SER A 121 -8.17 -16.68 3.94
C SER A 121 -7.77 -15.46 3.10
N HIS A 122 -7.14 -14.49 3.75
CA HIS A 122 -6.56 -13.34 3.06
C HIS A 122 -5.09 -13.60 2.79
N ILE A 123 -4.74 -13.67 1.50
CA ILE A 123 -3.35 -13.89 1.09
C ILE A 123 -2.65 -12.55 0.90
N LEU A 124 -1.44 -12.47 1.45
CA LEU A 124 -0.60 -11.27 1.44
C LEU A 124 0.78 -11.54 0.83
N ALA A 125 1.38 -10.47 0.30
CA ALA A 125 2.76 -10.40 -0.16
C ALA A 125 3.13 -11.59 -1.06
N ASN A 126 4.14 -12.37 -0.66
CA ASN A 126 4.68 -13.49 -1.42
C ASN A 126 3.69 -14.66 -1.53
N GLY A 127 2.78 -14.81 -0.57
CA GLY A 127 1.78 -15.88 -0.60
C GLY A 127 0.89 -15.81 -1.83
N VAL A 128 0.65 -14.60 -2.38
CA VAL A 128 -0.22 -14.39 -3.56
C VAL A 128 0.39 -15.07 -4.78
N ASP A 129 1.70 -14.90 -4.98
CA ASP A 129 2.39 -15.47 -6.13
C ASP A 129 2.50 -17.00 -6.00
N SER A 130 2.76 -17.53 -4.81
CA SER A 130 2.81 -18.98 -4.55
C SER A 130 1.46 -19.64 -4.83
N LYS A 131 0.37 -19.07 -4.30
CA LYS A 131 -0.98 -19.61 -4.50
C LYS A 131 -1.42 -19.55 -5.96
N LEU A 132 -1.08 -18.48 -6.67
CA LEU A 132 -1.35 -18.39 -8.11
C LEU A 132 -0.59 -19.46 -8.91
N ARG A 133 0.65 -19.77 -8.53
CA ARG A 133 1.43 -20.85 -9.17
C ARG A 133 0.81 -22.21 -8.91
N GLU A 134 0.44 -22.51 -7.66
CA GLU A 134 -0.26 -23.75 -7.28
C GLU A 134 -1.55 -23.94 -8.08
N ASP A 135 -2.37 -22.89 -8.21
CA ASP A 135 -3.61 -22.92 -8.98
C ASP A 135 -3.36 -23.19 -10.47
N LEU A 136 -2.34 -22.57 -11.07
CA LEU A 136 -1.99 -22.76 -12.47
C LEU A 136 -1.42 -24.15 -12.75
N GLU A 137 -0.57 -24.65 -11.86
CA GLU A 137 -0.01 -26.00 -11.97
C GLU A 137 -1.09 -27.07 -11.84
N ARG A 138 -2.04 -26.88 -10.92
CA ARG A 138 -3.21 -27.74 -10.80
C ARG A 138 -4.00 -27.78 -12.11
N LEU A 139 -4.27 -26.62 -12.72
CA LEU A 139 -5.00 -26.55 -14.00
C LEU A 139 -4.24 -27.21 -15.15
N LYS A 140 -2.90 -27.13 -15.16
CA LYS A 140 -2.05 -27.81 -16.15
C LYS A 140 -2.08 -29.33 -15.97
N LYS A 141 -1.99 -29.83 -14.72
CA LYS A 141 -2.07 -31.27 -14.40
C LYS A 141 -3.42 -31.88 -14.80
N ILE A 142 -4.52 -31.17 -14.54
CA ILE A 142 -5.88 -31.58 -14.95
C ILE A 142 -6.05 -31.56 -16.48
N ARG A 143 -5.17 -30.86 -17.22
CA ARG A 143 -5.29 -30.58 -18.66
C ARG A 143 -6.60 -29.86 -19.03
N ALA A 144 -7.09 -29.00 -18.14
CA ALA A 144 -8.24 -28.16 -18.43
C ALA A 144 -7.90 -27.17 -19.56
N HIS A 145 -8.86 -26.85 -20.44
CA HIS A 145 -8.67 -25.89 -21.53
C HIS A 145 -8.08 -24.55 -21.06
N ARG A 146 -8.51 -24.04 -19.89
CA ARG A 146 -7.94 -22.85 -19.25
C ARG A 146 -6.45 -23.03 -18.89
N GLY A 147 -6.08 -24.20 -18.35
CA GLY A 147 -4.70 -24.54 -18.00
C GLY A 147 -3.79 -24.65 -19.22
N LEU A 148 -4.28 -25.27 -20.31
CA LEU A 148 -3.56 -25.35 -21.59
C LEU A 148 -3.34 -23.96 -22.20
N ARG A 149 -4.35 -23.09 -22.18
CA ARG A 149 -4.20 -21.68 -22.59
C ARG A 149 -3.11 -20.96 -21.80
N HIS A 150 -3.06 -21.15 -20.48
CA HIS A 150 -2.01 -20.59 -19.63
C HIS A 150 -0.62 -21.18 -19.94
N TYR A 151 -0.54 -22.46 -20.31
CA TYR A 151 0.70 -23.09 -20.74
C TYR A 151 1.22 -22.49 -22.05
N TRP A 152 0.33 -22.26 -23.04
CA TRP A 152 0.68 -21.63 -24.30
C TRP A 152 0.81 -20.09 -24.24
N GLY A 153 0.59 -19.46 -23.07
CA GLY A 153 0.64 -18.01 -22.92
C GLY A 153 -0.47 -17.24 -23.64
N LEU A 154 -1.59 -17.91 -23.97
CA LEU A 154 -2.74 -17.30 -24.65
C LEU A 154 -3.75 -16.72 -23.66
N ARG A 155 -4.58 -15.79 -24.15
CA ARG A 155 -5.68 -15.20 -23.38
C ARG A 155 -6.73 -16.26 -23.02
N VAL A 156 -7.12 -16.33 -21.75
CA VAL A 156 -7.90 -17.46 -21.21
C VAL A 156 -9.42 -17.24 -21.26
N ARG A 157 -9.90 -16.00 -21.13
CA ARG A 157 -11.33 -15.65 -20.99
C ARG A 157 -12.14 -15.65 -22.30
N GLY A 158 -11.73 -16.42 -23.32
CA GLY A 158 -12.44 -16.50 -24.60
C GLY A 158 -12.38 -15.23 -25.46
N GLN A 159 -11.39 -14.37 -25.24
CA GLN A 159 -11.21 -13.16 -26.03
C GLN A 159 -10.85 -13.50 -27.49
N HIS A 160 -11.34 -12.70 -28.45
CA HIS A 160 -11.00 -12.86 -29.87
C HIS A 160 -9.52 -12.56 -30.15
N THR A 161 -8.75 -13.59 -30.51
CA THR A 161 -7.31 -13.50 -30.77
C THR A 161 -6.94 -13.20 -32.23
N LYS A 162 -7.93 -13.14 -33.15
CA LYS A 162 -7.70 -12.81 -34.57
C LYS A 162 -7.16 -11.39 -34.75
N THR A 163 -7.80 -10.42 -34.10
CA THR A 163 -7.50 -8.99 -34.18
C THR A 163 -6.81 -8.45 -32.93
N THR A 164 -7.20 -8.90 -31.74
CA THR A 164 -6.72 -8.33 -30.47
C THR A 164 -5.54 -9.10 -29.88
N GLY A 165 -4.65 -8.39 -29.17
CA GLY A 165 -3.54 -9.02 -28.44
C GLY A 165 -2.32 -9.37 -29.30
N ARG A 166 -2.25 -8.86 -30.53
CA ARG A 166 -1.04 -8.91 -31.35
C ARG A 166 0.03 -8.01 -30.72
N ARG A 167 1.20 -8.56 -30.46
CA ARG A 167 2.39 -7.82 -30.04
C ARG A 167 3.41 -7.91 -31.17
N GLY A 168 3.72 -6.76 -31.77
CA GLY A 168 4.54 -6.62 -32.97
C GLY A 168 4.20 -5.31 -33.66
N ARG A 169 5.14 -4.78 -34.46
CA ARG A 169 4.88 -3.58 -35.28
C ARG A 169 3.89 -3.96 -36.38
N THR A 170 2.93 -3.08 -36.68
CA THR A 170 2.07 -3.26 -37.85
C THR A 170 2.97 -3.38 -39.08
N VAL A 171 2.97 -4.54 -39.74
CA VAL A 171 3.56 -4.71 -41.07
C VAL A 171 2.66 -3.97 -42.07
N GLY A 172 2.82 -2.65 -42.10
CA GLY A 172 2.27 -1.76 -43.12
C GLY A 172 3.33 -1.38 -44.14
N VAL A 173 2.90 -0.65 -45.17
CA VAL A 173 3.77 -0.13 -46.24
C VAL A 173 4.85 0.81 -45.67
N SER A 174 6.11 0.51 -45.98
CA SER A 174 7.23 1.41 -45.70
C SER A 174 7.07 2.68 -46.54
N LYS A 175 6.81 3.83 -45.90
CA LYS A 175 6.96 5.12 -46.59
C LYS A 175 8.45 5.44 -46.67
N LYS A 176 8.95 5.67 -47.89
CA LYS A 176 10.31 6.18 -48.13
C LYS A 176 10.50 7.44 -47.27
N LYS A 177 11.52 7.45 -46.41
CA LYS A 177 11.94 8.68 -45.71
C LYS A 177 12.25 9.71 -46.79
N GLY A 178 11.49 10.80 -46.82
CA GLY A 178 11.78 11.95 -47.67
C GLY A 178 13.19 12.44 -47.35
N GLY A 179 13.98 12.65 -48.40
CA GLY A 179 15.27 13.33 -48.32
C GLY A 179 15.12 14.80 -48.03
#